data_AF-A0A7Y5HBI0-F1
#
_entry.id   AF-A0A7Y5HBI0-F1
#
_cell.length_a   1.000
_cell.length_b   1.000
_cell.length_c   1.000
_cell.angle_alpha   90.00
_cell.angle_beta   90.00
_cell.angle_gamma   90.00
#
_symmetry.space_group_name_H-M   'P 1'
#
loop_
_entity.id
_entity.type
_entity.pdbx_description
1 polymer ?
#
loop_
_entity_poly.entity_id
_entity_poly.type
_entity_poly.pdbx_seq_one_letter_code
_entity_poly.pdbx_strand_id
1 'polypeptide(L)'
;MPHFVPLPFAFATFASRDRTRVMFPVLYPETPWFCADGERLIRAFRDAAERHLLRRGRLSALLPDATPLSFRRVAVRVAVPAAEDGWTHPAMEIDLDGFVAPLAGGGGLGFVPVLGLEAYLPKVERGVEVLEQAARQEFVRHGRVGNPRRLVEVMAAGACAIETRTLDLPFYSPAEVAGMQTRTTERLLPEVATEPAGGEPRVFGREEEVGGVLRALA
;
A
#
# COMPACT_ATOMS: atom_id res chain seq x y z
N MET A 1 -23.65 9.03 19.29
CA MET A 1 -23.05 7.68 19.36
C MET A 1 -22.24 7.51 18.09
N PRO A 2 -21.01 6.95 18.14
CA PRO A 2 -20.29 6.64 16.91
C PRO A 2 -21.10 5.62 16.12
N HIS A 3 -21.45 5.96 14.88
CA HIS A 3 -21.98 4.99 13.93
C HIS A 3 -20.81 4.16 13.41
N PHE A 4 -21.01 2.87 13.16
CA PHE A 4 -19.98 2.02 12.57
C PHE A 4 -20.47 1.53 11.20
N VAL A 5 -19.56 1.49 10.24
CA VAL A 5 -19.81 0.97 8.91
C VAL A 5 -18.89 -0.24 8.70
N PRO A 6 -19.46 -1.42 8.38
CA PRO A 6 -18.66 -2.58 8.04
C PRO A 6 -18.02 -2.38 6.67
N LEU A 7 -16.70 -2.53 6.59
CA LEU A 7 -15.92 -2.44 5.37
C LEU A 7 -15.28 -3.81 5.07
N PRO A 8 -15.57 -4.47 3.94
CA PRO A 8 -14.86 -5.68 3.57
C PRO A 8 -13.40 -5.33 3.24
N PHE A 9 -12.47 -6.09 3.78
CA PHE A 9 -11.04 -5.92 3.55
C PHE A 9 -10.45 -7.25 3.10
N ALA A 10 -9.97 -7.28 1.86
CA ALA A 10 -9.33 -8.43 1.27
C ALA A 10 -7.82 -8.27 1.27
N PHE A 11 -7.11 -9.31 1.71
CA PHE A 11 -5.66 -9.40 1.61
C PHE A 11 -5.28 -10.77 1.07
N ALA A 12 -4.22 -10.81 0.25
CA ALA A 12 -3.67 -12.09 -0.19
C ALA A 12 -2.44 -12.44 0.63
N THR A 13 -2.22 -13.74 0.77
CA THR A 13 -1.15 -14.33 1.56
C THR A 13 -0.45 -15.40 0.74
N PHE A 14 0.87 -15.42 0.79
CA PHE A 14 1.67 -16.52 0.29
C PHE A 14 2.88 -16.78 1.20
N ALA A 15 3.43 -17.99 1.12
CA ALA A 15 4.65 -18.34 1.81
C ALA A 15 5.83 -18.21 0.85
N SER A 16 6.86 -17.46 1.26
CA SER A 16 8.15 -17.41 0.59
C SER A 16 8.95 -18.70 0.86
N ARG A 17 10.03 -18.91 0.10
CA ARG A 17 10.94 -20.07 0.20
C ARG A 17 11.50 -20.28 1.61
N ASP A 18 11.79 -19.20 2.30
CA ASP A 18 12.31 -19.16 3.68
C ASP A 18 11.20 -19.38 4.74
N ARG A 19 9.98 -19.74 4.31
CA ARG A 19 8.77 -19.83 5.13
C ARG A 19 8.32 -18.49 5.73
N THR A 20 8.87 -17.38 5.26
CA THR A 20 8.35 -16.05 5.58
C THR A 20 6.98 -15.90 4.94
N ARG A 21 5.97 -15.61 5.76
CA ARG A 21 4.63 -15.28 5.27
C ARG A 21 4.64 -13.84 4.77
N VAL A 22 4.24 -13.66 3.53
CA VAL A 22 4.06 -12.35 2.90
C VAL A 22 2.56 -12.12 2.73
N MET A 23 2.11 -10.95 3.14
CA MET A 23 0.73 -10.51 3.06
C MET A 23 0.67 -9.14 2.40
N PHE A 24 -0.36 -8.85 1.63
CA PHE A 24 -0.61 -7.49 1.16
C PHE A 24 -2.12 -7.27 0.96
N PRO A 25 -2.61 -6.04 1.17
CA PRO A 25 -3.98 -5.68 0.81
C PRO A 25 -4.16 -5.81 -0.71
N VAL A 26 -5.29 -6.36 -1.16
CA VAL A 26 -5.52 -6.61 -2.59
C VAL A 26 -5.58 -5.31 -3.40
N LEU A 27 -6.16 -4.24 -2.83
CA LEU A 27 -6.27 -2.93 -3.48
C LEU A 27 -5.03 -2.04 -3.28
N TYR A 28 -4.04 -2.51 -2.52
CA TYR A 28 -2.80 -1.78 -2.21
C TYR A 28 -1.58 -2.72 -2.26
N PRO A 29 -1.35 -3.43 -3.38
CA PRO A 29 -0.32 -4.47 -3.48
C PRO A 29 1.11 -3.96 -3.31
N GLU A 30 1.34 -2.66 -3.44
CA GLU A 30 2.62 -1.98 -3.18
C GLU A 30 3.02 -1.94 -1.70
N THR A 31 2.12 -2.37 -0.80
CA THR A 31 2.36 -2.41 0.65
C THR A 31 2.48 -3.85 1.16
N PRO A 32 3.60 -4.56 0.89
CA PRO A 32 3.81 -5.89 1.42
C PRO A 32 4.16 -5.85 2.91
N TRP A 33 3.58 -6.80 3.65
CA TRP A 33 3.82 -7.04 5.07
C TRP A 33 4.46 -8.41 5.23
N PHE A 34 5.59 -8.44 5.94
CA PHE A 34 6.37 -9.64 6.19
C PHE A 34 6.16 -10.13 7.62
N CYS A 35 6.04 -11.45 7.80
CA CYS A 35 5.88 -12.10 9.11
C CYS A 35 4.69 -11.56 9.92
N ALA A 36 3.70 -10.97 9.24
CA ALA A 36 2.54 -10.42 9.88
C ALA A 36 1.48 -11.49 10.13
N ASP A 37 0.68 -11.26 11.17
CA ASP A 37 -0.60 -11.91 11.35
C ASP A 37 -1.68 -11.04 10.68
N GLY A 38 -2.72 -11.66 10.13
CA GLY A 38 -3.80 -10.95 9.45
C GLY A 38 -4.48 -9.91 10.33
N GLU A 39 -4.63 -10.21 11.62
CA GLU A 39 -5.18 -9.28 12.61
C GLU A 39 -4.32 -8.01 12.79
N ARG A 40 -3.00 -8.13 12.68
CA ARG A 40 -2.10 -6.97 12.77
C ARG A 40 -2.21 -6.08 11.54
N LEU A 41 -2.26 -6.67 10.35
CA LEU A 41 -2.46 -5.94 9.09
C LEU A 41 -3.79 -5.17 9.13
N ILE A 42 -4.86 -5.86 9.53
CA ILE A 42 -6.21 -5.30 9.70
C ILE A 42 -6.22 -4.14 10.68
N ARG A 43 -5.61 -4.31 11.85
CA ARG A 43 -5.55 -3.25 12.88
C ARG A 43 -4.79 -2.04 12.36
N ALA A 44 -3.64 -2.25 11.72
CA ALA A 44 -2.84 -1.16 11.18
C ALA A 44 -3.59 -0.39 10.07
N PHE A 45 -4.28 -1.10 9.18
CA PHE A 45 -5.12 -0.48 8.16
C PHE A 45 -6.25 0.34 8.80
N ARG A 46 -6.95 -0.22 9.79
CA ARG A 46 -8.00 0.49 10.55
C ARG A 46 -7.49 1.78 11.17
N ASP A 47 -6.36 1.71 11.87
CA ASP A 47 -5.76 2.86 12.55
C ASP A 47 -5.27 3.93 11.56
N ALA A 48 -4.79 3.51 10.38
CA ALA A 48 -4.40 4.42 9.32
C ALA A 48 -5.62 5.07 8.66
N ALA A 49 -6.65 4.30 8.31
CA ALA A 49 -7.89 4.78 7.73
C ALA A 49 -8.58 5.77 8.67
N GLU A 50 -8.62 5.49 9.98
CA GLU A 50 -9.22 6.40 10.95
C GLU A 50 -8.47 7.74 11.02
N ARG A 51 -7.15 7.69 11.19
CA ARG A 51 -6.33 8.90 11.37
C ARG A 51 -6.23 9.74 10.12
N HIS A 52 -6.10 9.12 8.96
CA HIS A 52 -5.76 9.82 7.72
C HIS A 52 -6.96 10.08 6.81
N LEU A 53 -8.04 9.28 6.92
CA LEU A 53 -9.20 9.39 6.05
C LEU A 53 -10.44 9.84 6.83
N LEU A 54 -10.88 9.04 7.82
CA LEU A 54 -12.16 9.23 8.50
C LEU A 54 -12.21 10.54 9.30
N ARG A 55 -11.22 10.79 10.17
CA ARG A 55 -11.14 12.03 10.95
C ARG A 55 -10.93 13.29 10.10
N ARG A 56 -10.52 13.12 8.84
CA ARG A 56 -10.35 14.20 7.87
C ARG A 56 -11.54 14.36 6.92
N GLY A 57 -12.61 13.58 7.11
CA GLY A 57 -13.80 13.62 6.25
C GLY A 57 -13.59 13.05 4.84
N ARG A 58 -12.50 12.32 4.59
CA ARG A 58 -12.16 11.76 3.27
C ARG A 58 -12.78 10.37 3.07
N LEU A 59 -14.07 10.25 3.34
CA LEU A 59 -14.82 8.98 3.24
C LEU A 59 -14.84 8.41 1.81
N SER A 60 -14.83 9.28 0.79
CA SER A 60 -14.82 8.87 -0.62
C SER A 60 -13.61 8.02 -0.99
N ALA A 61 -12.48 8.17 -0.28
CA ALA A 61 -11.27 7.39 -0.51
C ALA A 61 -11.43 5.91 -0.09
N LEU A 62 -12.44 5.57 0.73
CA LEU A 62 -12.74 4.20 1.18
C LEU A 62 -13.84 3.53 0.36
N LEU A 63 -14.45 4.23 -0.60
CA LEU A 63 -15.49 3.66 -1.45
C LEU A 63 -15.00 2.48 -2.30
N PRO A 64 -13.75 2.47 -2.83
CA PRO A 64 -13.23 1.29 -3.52
C PRO A 64 -13.24 0.04 -2.65
N ASP A 65 -12.86 0.17 -1.38
CA ASP A 65 -12.84 -0.92 -0.40
C ASP A 65 -14.25 -1.34 0.05
N ALA A 66 -15.26 -0.47 -0.09
CA ALA A 66 -16.62 -0.76 0.36
C ALA A 66 -17.34 -1.81 -0.51
N THR A 67 -16.83 -2.08 -1.71
CA THR A 67 -17.42 -3.06 -2.62
C THR A 67 -16.87 -4.45 -2.31
N PRO A 68 -17.71 -5.41 -1.88
CA PRO A 68 -17.26 -6.78 -1.68
C PRO A 68 -16.78 -7.38 -3.01
N LEU A 69 -15.56 -7.90 -3.03
CA LEU A 69 -14.98 -8.56 -4.20
C LEU A 69 -15.08 -10.07 -4.06
N SER A 70 -15.66 -10.73 -5.07
CA SER A 70 -15.73 -12.19 -5.17
C SER A 70 -14.58 -12.71 -6.04
N PHE A 71 -13.50 -13.13 -5.37
CA PHE A 71 -12.31 -13.60 -6.06
C PHE A 71 -12.45 -15.04 -6.57
N ARG A 72 -12.19 -15.23 -7.85
CA ARG A 72 -11.98 -16.53 -8.48
C ARG A 72 -10.50 -16.75 -8.71
N ARG A 73 -9.95 -17.83 -8.15
CA ARG A 73 -8.57 -18.27 -8.42
C ARG A 73 -8.45 -18.75 -9.87
N VAL A 74 -7.36 -18.37 -10.52
CA VAL A 74 -6.99 -18.76 -11.88
C VAL A 74 -5.50 -19.13 -11.91
N ALA A 75 -5.09 -19.95 -12.87
CA ALA A 75 -3.68 -20.19 -13.15
C ALA A 75 -3.20 -19.18 -14.19
N VAL A 76 -2.03 -18.58 -13.95
CA VAL A 76 -1.39 -17.61 -14.85
C VAL A 76 -0.08 -18.21 -15.33
N ARG A 77 0.02 -18.50 -16.63
CA ARG A 77 1.21 -19.11 -17.23
C ARG A 77 2.14 -18.08 -17.83
N VAL A 78 3.41 -18.12 -17.41
CA VAL A 78 4.45 -17.24 -17.93
C VAL A 78 5.52 -18.08 -18.62
N ALA A 79 5.63 -17.92 -19.94
CA ALA A 79 6.74 -18.48 -20.70
C ALA A 79 7.98 -17.59 -20.50
N VAL A 80 9.06 -18.21 -20.03
CA VAL A 80 10.38 -17.58 -19.85
C VAL A 80 11.31 -18.16 -20.93
N PRO A 81 11.83 -17.33 -21.86
CA PRO A 81 12.76 -17.81 -22.88
C PRO A 81 14.06 -18.30 -22.25
N ALA A 82 14.87 -19.07 -22.98
CA ALA A 82 16.21 -19.41 -22.53
C ALA A 82 17.06 -18.14 -22.37
N ALA A 83 18.05 -18.18 -21.46
CA ALA A 83 18.99 -17.09 -21.30
C ALA A 83 19.73 -16.81 -22.62
N GLU A 84 20.00 -15.54 -22.92
CA GLU A 84 20.69 -15.13 -24.16
C GLU A 84 22.10 -15.73 -24.26
N ASP A 85 22.74 -15.98 -23.11
CA ASP A 85 24.05 -16.60 -23.05
C ASP A 85 24.03 -18.11 -23.37
N GLY A 86 22.86 -18.76 -23.27
CA GLY A 86 22.64 -20.18 -23.55
C GLY A 86 22.90 -21.15 -22.39
N TRP A 87 23.25 -20.68 -21.18
CA TRP A 87 23.66 -21.55 -20.06
C TRP A 87 23.11 -21.12 -18.69
N THR A 88 22.70 -19.86 -18.49
CA THR A 88 22.20 -19.40 -17.18
C THR A 88 20.89 -20.07 -16.77
N HIS A 89 19.96 -20.26 -17.70
CA HIS A 89 18.75 -21.08 -17.50
C HIS A 89 18.16 -21.53 -18.84
N PRO A 90 17.48 -22.70 -18.88
CA PRO A 90 16.74 -23.14 -20.06
C PRO A 90 15.45 -22.32 -20.25
N ALA A 91 14.82 -22.49 -21.41
CA ALA A 91 13.45 -22.05 -21.61
C ALA A 91 12.53 -22.86 -20.68
N MET A 92 11.58 -22.19 -20.03
CA MET A 92 10.67 -22.81 -19.07
C MET A 92 9.32 -22.11 -19.04
N GLU A 93 8.31 -22.81 -18.53
CA GLU A 93 7.01 -22.23 -18.19
C GLU A 93 6.85 -22.20 -16.68
N ILE A 94 6.34 -21.09 -16.17
CA ILE A 94 6.08 -20.89 -14.74
C ILE A 94 4.57 -20.71 -14.57
N ASP A 95 3.96 -21.59 -13.79
CA ASP A 95 2.57 -21.49 -13.36
C ASP A 95 2.50 -20.66 -12.08
N LEU A 96 1.74 -19.58 -12.10
CA LEU A 96 1.51 -18.70 -10.96
C LEU A 96 0.05 -18.70 -10.56
N ASP A 97 -0.22 -18.55 -9.26
CA ASP A 97 -1.56 -18.29 -8.79
C ASP A 97 -1.96 -16.86 -9.13
N GLY A 98 -3.11 -16.71 -9.79
CA GLY A 98 -3.78 -15.43 -10.01
C GLY A 98 -5.20 -15.45 -9.47
N PHE A 99 -5.78 -14.25 -9.34
CA PHE A 99 -7.14 -14.06 -8.88
C PHE A 99 -7.83 -13.02 -9.75
N VAL A 100 -9.10 -13.24 -10.05
CA VAL A 100 -9.94 -12.29 -10.79
C VAL A 100 -11.22 -12.02 -10.03
N ALA A 101 -11.67 -10.77 -10.00
CA ALA A 101 -12.94 -10.37 -9.39
C ALA A 101 -13.66 -9.37 -10.31
N PRO A 102 -14.99 -9.48 -10.48
CA PRO A 102 -15.77 -8.47 -11.19
C PRO A 102 -15.86 -7.17 -10.37
N LEU A 103 -15.89 -6.03 -11.05
CA LEU A 103 -16.15 -4.73 -10.44
C LEU A 103 -17.60 -4.30 -10.69
N ALA A 104 -18.22 -3.65 -9.71
CA ALA A 104 -19.63 -3.23 -9.78
C ALA A 104 -19.90 -2.23 -10.94
N GLY A 105 -18.90 -1.44 -11.34
CA GLY A 105 -18.99 -0.48 -12.45
C GLY A 105 -18.72 -1.07 -13.84
N GLY A 106 -18.55 -2.40 -13.95
CA GLY A 106 -18.12 -3.08 -15.16
C GLY A 106 -16.62 -3.37 -15.19
N GLY A 107 -16.23 -4.32 -16.03
CA GLY A 107 -14.87 -4.85 -16.04
C GLY A 107 -14.56 -5.69 -14.79
N GLY A 108 -13.28 -5.80 -14.45
CA GLY A 108 -12.79 -6.58 -13.33
C GLY A 108 -11.42 -6.14 -12.85
N LEU A 109 -11.05 -6.73 -11.73
CA LEU A 109 -9.73 -6.65 -11.14
C LEU A 109 -9.05 -8.01 -11.29
N GLY A 110 -7.82 -8.00 -11.79
CA GLY A 110 -6.94 -9.15 -11.87
C GLY A 110 -5.74 -8.93 -10.98
N PHE A 111 -5.27 -9.99 -10.33
CA PHE A 111 -4.21 -9.89 -9.36
C PHE A 111 -3.31 -11.15 -9.33
N VAL A 112 -1.99 -10.97 -9.30
CA VAL A 112 -0.98 -12.04 -9.14
C VAL A 112 -0.12 -11.78 -7.90
N PRO A 113 -0.45 -12.41 -6.75
CA PRO A 113 0.20 -12.24 -5.45
C PRO A 113 1.72 -12.21 -5.45
N VAL A 114 2.33 -13.25 -5.99
CA VAL A 114 3.78 -13.47 -5.94
C VAL A 114 4.55 -12.39 -6.70
N LEU A 115 3.91 -11.74 -7.68
CA LEU A 115 4.49 -10.65 -8.44
C LEU A 115 4.13 -9.27 -7.89
N GLY A 116 3.22 -9.17 -6.91
CA GLY A 116 2.63 -7.90 -6.48
C GLY A 116 1.95 -7.16 -7.64
N LEU A 117 1.39 -7.93 -8.59
CA LEU A 117 0.86 -7.39 -9.84
C LEU A 117 -0.65 -7.24 -9.78
N GLU A 118 -1.13 -6.07 -10.16
CA GLU A 118 -2.54 -5.75 -10.32
C GLU A 118 -2.80 -5.30 -11.76
N ALA A 119 -3.94 -5.72 -12.32
CA ALA A 119 -4.37 -5.36 -13.66
C ALA A 119 -5.87 -5.10 -13.71
N TYR A 120 -6.27 -4.03 -14.36
CA TYR A 120 -7.66 -3.83 -14.75
C TYR A 120 -8.03 -4.77 -15.90
N LEU A 121 -9.19 -5.40 -15.78
CA LEU A 121 -9.72 -6.35 -16.75
C LEU A 121 -10.91 -5.71 -17.47
N PRO A 122 -10.80 -5.32 -18.75
CA PRO A 122 -11.94 -4.79 -19.49
C PRO A 122 -13.12 -5.77 -19.57
N LYS A 123 -12.81 -7.07 -19.59
CA LYS A 123 -13.76 -8.19 -19.50
C LYS A 123 -13.17 -9.24 -18.56
N VAL A 124 -13.90 -9.62 -17.52
CA VAL A 124 -13.44 -10.56 -16.47
C VAL A 124 -13.10 -11.92 -17.06
N GLU A 125 -13.82 -12.32 -18.11
CA GLU A 125 -13.66 -13.61 -18.79
C GLU A 125 -12.29 -13.71 -19.47
N ARG A 126 -11.73 -12.58 -19.91
CA ARG A 126 -10.38 -12.49 -20.49
C ARG A 126 -9.30 -12.25 -19.45
N GLY A 127 -9.63 -12.34 -18.16
CA GLY A 127 -8.72 -12.03 -17.07
C GLY A 127 -7.41 -12.81 -17.11
N VAL A 128 -7.46 -14.10 -17.48
CA VAL A 128 -6.27 -14.95 -17.58
C VAL A 128 -5.30 -14.40 -18.62
N GLU A 129 -5.77 -14.12 -19.84
CA GLU A 129 -4.93 -13.60 -20.94
C GLU A 129 -4.25 -12.28 -20.55
N VAL A 130 -5.00 -11.38 -19.91
CA VAL A 130 -4.50 -10.08 -19.46
C VAL A 130 -3.44 -10.26 -18.37
N LEU A 131 -3.68 -11.14 -17.41
CA LEU A 131 -2.73 -11.42 -16.33
C LEU A 131 -1.46 -12.10 -16.84
N GLU A 132 -1.55 -13.02 -17.79
CA GLU A 132 -0.37 -13.64 -18.41
C GLU A 132 0.47 -12.60 -19.15
N GLN A 133 -0.16 -11.71 -19.90
CA GLN A 133 0.55 -10.63 -20.59
C GLN A 133 1.21 -9.67 -19.60
N ALA A 134 0.49 -9.27 -18.56
CA ALA A 134 1.01 -8.36 -17.54
C ALA A 134 2.16 -9.01 -16.76
N ALA A 135 2.06 -10.30 -16.42
CA ALA A 135 3.12 -11.05 -15.77
C ALA A 135 4.38 -11.16 -16.65
N ARG A 136 4.23 -11.44 -17.96
CA ARG A 136 5.36 -11.39 -18.91
C ARG A 136 6.05 -10.03 -18.92
N GLN A 137 5.28 -8.94 -18.94
CA GLN A 137 5.82 -7.58 -18.91
C GLN A 137 6.53 -7.28 -17.58
N GLU A 138 6.01 -7.77 -16.46
CA GLU A 138 6.62 -7.61 -15.13
C GLU A 138 8.00 -8.30 -15.06
N PHE A 139 8.10 -9.51 -15.60
CA PHE A 139 9.34 -10.28 -15.65
C PHE A 139 10.44 -9.55 -16.41
N VAL A 140 10.07 -8.92 -17.54
CA VAL A 140 10.98 -8.10 -18.34
C VAL A 140 11.35 -6.82 -17.58
N ARG A 141 10.36 -6.07 -17.08
CA ARG A 141 10.55 -4.78 -16.40
C ARG A 141 11.47 -4.89 -15.17
N HIS A 142 11.33 -5.96 -14.39
CA HIS A 142 12.15 -6.17 -13.19
C HIS A 142 13.38 -7.05 -13.45
N GLY A 143 13.73 -7.32 -14.71
CA GLY A 143 14.92 -8.11 -15.07
C GLY A 143 14.93 -9.49 -14.42
N ARG A 144 13.74 -10.10 -14.21
CA ARG A 144 13.64 -11.43 -13.62
C ARG A 144 14.14 -12.49 -14.59
N VAL A 145 13.89 -12.31 -15.88
CA VAL A 145 14.35 -13.23 -16.94
C VAL A 145 15.87 -13.39 -16.87
N GLY A 146 16.63 -12.29 -16.83
CA GLY A 146 18.10 -12.34 -16.77
C GLY A 146 18.69 -12.70 -15.40
N ASN A 147 17.87 -13.02 -14.39
CA ASN A 147 18.35 -13.27 -13.03
C ASN A 147 17.78 -14.60 -12.49
N PRO A 148 18.56 -15.69 -12.52
CA PRO A 148 18.09 -17.02 -12.12
C PRO A 148 17.65 -17.07 -10.64
N ARG A 149 18.26 -16.25 -9.78
CA ARG A 149 17.84 -16.16 -8.37
C ARG A 149 16.43 -15.60 -8.25
N ARG A 150 16.09 -14.55 -9.00
CA ARG A 150 14.74 -13.96 -9.00
C ARG A 150 13.70 -14.90 -9.60
N LEU A 151 14.08 -15.71 -10.59
CA LEU A 151 13.20 -16.77 -11.12
C LEU A 151 12.91 -17.82 -10.05
N VAL A 152 13.95 -18.33 -9.38
CA VAL A 152 13.80 -19.32 -8.31
C VAL A 152 12.98 -18.77 -7.15
N GLU A 153 13.11 -17.49 -6.79
CA GLU A 153 12.30 -16.86 -5.75
C GLU A 153 10.80 -16.87 -6.10
N VAL A 154 10.44 -16.59 -7.35
CA VAL A 154 9.04 -16.64 -7.82
C VAL A 154 8.53 -18.08 -7.88
N MET A 155 9.32 -19.01 -8.42
CA MET A 155 8.94 -20.43 -8.53
C MET A 155 8.81 -21.12 -7.16
N ALA A 156 9.57 -20.66 -6.16
CA ALA A 156 9.53 -21.22 -4.81
C ALA A 156 8.40 -20.62 -3.95
N ALA A 157 7.61 -19.70 -4.48
CA ALA A 157 6.45 -19.19 -3.77
C ALA A 157 5.41 -20.31 -3.57
N GLY A 158 4.95 -20.46 -2.34
CA GLY A 158 3.88 -21.39 -2.01
C GLY A 158 2.53 -20.97 -2.59
N ALA A 159 1.55 -21.86 -2.43
CA ALA A 159 0.18 -21.59 -2.82
C ALA A 159 -0.33 -20.27 -2.20
N CYS A 160 -0.99 -19.47 -3.03
CA CYS A 160 -1.56 -18.20 -2.61
C CYS A 160 -3.01 -18.39 -2.14
N ALA A 161 -3.39 -17.62 -1.12
CA ALA A 161 -4.77 -17.56 -0.64
C ALA A 161 -5.21 -16.10 -0.52
N ILE A 162 -6.49 -15.83 -0.80
CA ILE A 162 -7.12 -14.55 -0.47
C ILE A 162 -8.04 -14.78 0.72
N GLU A 163 -7.89 -13.94 1.73
CA GLU A 163 -8.79 -13.86 2.86
C GLU A 163 -9.52 -12.51 2.83
N THR A 164 -10.82 -12.55 3.12
CA THR A 164 -11.64 -11.35 3.30
C THR A 164 -12.12 -11.30 4.74
N ARG A 165 -11.95 -10.14 5.38
CA ARG A 165 -12.41 -9.87 6.74
C ARG A 165 -13.24 -8.59 6.75
N THR A 166 -14.18 -8.49 7.67
CA THR A 166 -14.97 -7.27 7.84
C THR A 166 -14.31 -6.38 8.89
N LEU A 167 -14.12 -5.11 8.55
CA LEU A 167 -13.60 -4.07 9.42
C LEU A 167 -14.74 -3.17 9.88
N ASP A 168 -14.95 -3.06 11.19
CA ASP A 168 -15.83 -2.02 11.72
C ASP A 168 -15.05 -0.71 11.80
N LEU A 169 -15.43 0.25 10.94
CA LEU A 169 -14.87 1.59 10.90
C LEU A 169 -15.83 2.61 11.51
N PRO A 170 -15.35 3.55 12.33
CA PRO A 170 -16.19 4.61 12.86
C PRO A 170 -16.59 5.58 11.74
N PHE A 171 -17.87 5.91 11.68
CA PHE A 171 -18.43 6.89 10.76
C PHE A 171 -18.76 8.17 11.52
N TYR A 172 -18.26 9.28 10.99
CA TYR A 172 -18.43 10.61 11.55
C TYR A 172 -19.30 11.44 10.61
N SER A 173 -20.31 12.11 11.17
CA SER A 173 -21.10 13.11 10.46
C SER A 173 -20.24 14.33 10.08
N PRO A 174 -20.64 15.12 9.08
CA PRO A 174 -19.93 16.34 8.72
C PRO A 174 -19.73 17.32 9.89
N ALA A 175 -20.73 17.42 10.78
CA ALA A 175 -20.66 18.26 11.98
C ALA A 175 -19.61 17.74 12.98
N GLU A 176 -19.52 16.42 13.16
CA GLU A 176 -18.51 15.80 14.03
C GLU A 176 -17.10 15.98 13.47
N VAL A 177 -16.91 15.81 12.16
CA VAL A 177 -15.61 16.05 11.50
C VAL A 177 -15.18 17.51 11.65
N ALA A 178 -16.09 18.47 11.44
CA ALA A 178 -15.81 19.88 11.64
C ALA A 178 -15.36 20.17 13.08
N GLY A 179 -16.07 19.64 14.07
CA GLY A 179 -15.71 19.78 15.48
C GLY A 179 -14.33 19.19 15.83
N MET A 180 -13.93 18.08 15.20
CA MET A 180 -12.60 17.48 15.39
C MET A 180 -11.49 18.35 14.82
N GLN A 181 -11.72 18.97 13.66
CA GLN A 181 -10.76 19.89 13.04
C GLN A 181 -10.59 21.15 13.89
N THR A 182 -11.69 21.76 14.35
CA THR A 182 -11.66 22.95 15.20
C THR A 182 -10.89 22.70 16.50
N ARG A 183 -11.14 21.58 17.21
CA ARG A 183 -10.40 21.21 18.43
C ARG A 183 -8.90 21.00 18.18
N THR A 184 -8.54 20.46 17.02
CA THR A 184 -7.13 20.26 16.66
C THR A 184 -6.45 21.61 16.44
N THR A 185 -7.10 22.52 15.72
CA THR A 185 -6.61 23.89 15.50
C THR A 185 -6.52 24.67 16.81
N GLU A 186 -7.54 24.63 17.66
CA GLU A 186 -7.56 25.28 18.98
C GLU A 186 -6.45 24.79 19.90
N ARG A 187 -6.08 23.50 19.82
CA ARG A 187 -4.96 22.96 20.59
C ARG A 187 -3.59 23.40 20.07
N LEU A 188 -3.45 23.60 18.75
CA LEU A 188 -2.19 24.03 18.12
C LEU A 188 -1.98 25.54 18.21
N LEU A 189 -3.05 26.33 18.31
CA LEU A 189 -2.99 27.79 18.39
C LEU A 189 -2.09 28.30 19.54
N PRO A 190 -2.17 27.76 20.78
CA PRO A 190 -1.24 28.13 21.86
C PRO A 190 0.22 27.78 21.58
N GLU A 191 0.48 26.67 20.87
CA GLU A 191 1.84 26.23 20.53
C GLU A 191 2.48 27.14 19.47
N VAL A 192 1.69 27.67 18.53
CA VAL A 192 2.15 28.59 17.48
C VAL A 192 2.13 30.06 17.92
N ALA A 193 1.28 30.41 18.89
CA ALA A 193 1.18 31.74 19.48
C ALA A 193 2.30 32.07 20.48
N THR A 194 3.24 31.16 20.73
CA THR A 194 4.47 31.54 21.41
C THR A 194 5.31 32.39 20.47
N GLU A 195 5.42 33.68 20.79
CA GLU A 195 6.39 34.59 20.18
C GLU A 195 7.75 33.88 20.19
N PRO A 196 8.48 33.79 19.05
CA PRO A 196 9.84 33.29 19.09
C PRO A 196 10.58 34.18 20.07
N ALA A 197 11.00 33.62 21.21
CA ALA A 197 11.72 34.35 22.24
C ALA A 197 12.83 35.12 21.53
N GLY A 198 12.71 36.46 21.54
CA GLY A 198 13.58 37.34 20.80
C GLY A 198 15.01 37.10 21.25
N GLY A 199 15.73 36.26 20.50
CA GLY A 199 17.16 36.15 20.65
C GLY A 199 17.76 37.51 20.36
N GLU A 200 18.76 37.91 21.15
CA GLU A 200 19.49 39.14 20.91
C GLU A 200 19.82 39.25 19.41
N PRO A 201 19.62 40.43 18.79
CA PRO A 201 19.89 40.61 17.37
C PRO A 201 21.37 40.27 17.09
N ARG A 202 21.60 39.11 16.47
CA ARG A 202 22.93 38.65 16.09
C ARG A 202 23.25 39.19 14.69
N VAL A 203 24.25 40.05 14.62
CA VAL A 203 24.84 40.48 13.34
C VAL A 203 25.98 39.53 13.02
N PHE A 204 25.73 38.61 12.08
CA PHE A 204 26.71 37.61 11.68
C PHE A 204 28.00 38.24 11.12
N GLY A 205 29.15 37.86 11.67
CA GLY A 205 30.47 38.32 11.26
C GLY A 205 30.91 39.67 11.84
N ARG A 206 30.11 40.27 12.74
CA ARG A 206 30.43 41.53 13.44
C ARG A 206 30.06 41.47 14.93
N GLU A 207 30.04 40.28 15.49
CA GLU A 207 29.59 40.01 16.85
C GLU A 207 30.46 40.74 17.89
N GLU A 208 31.78 40.86 17.66
CA GLU A 208 32.68 41.61 18.53
C GLU A 208 32.44 43.12 18.50
N GLU A 209 32.19 43.69 17.32
CA GLU A 209 31.94 45.13 17.14
C GLU A 209 30.64 45.54 17.84
N VAL A 210 29.57 44.76 17.65
CA VAL A 210 28.26 45.01 18.28
C VAL A 210 28.33 44.80 19.79
N GLY A 211 29.06 43.78 20.25
CA GLY A 211 29.30 43.55 21.68
C GLY A 211 30.17 44.63 22.35
N GLY A 212 31.00 45.33 21.59
CA GLY A 212 31.75 46.50 22.04
C GLY A 212 30.85 47.73 22.24
N VAL A 213 29.97 47.99 21.27
CA VAL A 213 29.01 49.11 21.32
C VAL A 213 27.99 48.93 22.46
N LEU A 214 27.44 47.72 22.62
CA LEU A 214 26.47 47.43 23.69
C LEU A 214 27.09 47.59 25.09
N ARG A 215 28.37 47.26 25.27
CA ARG A 215 29.09 47.48 26.54
C ARG A 215 29.41 48.94 26.83
N ALA A 216 29.51 49.78 25.80
CA ALA A 216 29.76 51.21 25.97
C ALA A 216 28.47 52.02 26.22
N LEU A 217 27.31 51.45 25.92
CA LEU A 217 25.99 52.04 26.13
C LEU A 217 25.31 51.59 27.45
N ALA A 218 25.91 50.64 28.17
CA ALA A 218 25.48 50.18 29.50
C ALA A 218 26.28 50.89 30.60
#